data_AF-A0A1J3HM01-F1
#
_entry.id   AF-A0A1J3HM01-F1
#
_cell.length_a   1.000
_cell.length_b   1.000
_cell.length_c   1.000
_cell.angle_alpha   90.00
_cell.angle_beta   90.00
_cell.angle_gamma   90.00
#
_symmetry.space_group_name_H-M   'P 1'
#
loop_
_entity.id
_entity.type
_entity.pdbx_description
1 polymer ?
#
loop_
_entity_poly.entity_id
_entity_poly.type
_entity_poly.pdbx_seq_one_letter_code
_entity_poly.pdbx_strand_id
1 'polypeptide(L)' 'FLEDQERVTQVEGSYVLNSMVQCSPDLDTPSCSFCLKFAFLRVSTCCGSPSFAQVFTPKCLLRYKTTVLPSSPSPPS' A
#
# COMPACT_ATOMS: atom_id res chain seq x y z
N PHE A 1 -4.10 -11.75 11.27
CA PHE A 1 -4.20 -11.01 10.01
C PHE A 1 -4.85 -9.68 10.34
N LEU A 2 -4.11 -8.57 10.24
CA LEU A 2 -4.64 -7.22 10.39
C LEU A 2 -4.85 -6.69 8.97
N GLU A 3 -6.11 -6.62 8.55
CA GLU A 3 -6.50 -5.96 7.31
C GLU A 3 -6.91 -4.54 7.69
N ASP A 4 -6.11 -3.55 7.29
CA ASP A 4 -6.44 -2.14 7.47
C ASP A 4 -6.89 -1.56 6.13
N GLN A 5 -8.16 -1.14 6.07
CA GLN A 5 -8.77 -0.50 4.92
C GLN A 5 -8.94 0.99 5.20
N GLU A 6 -8.10 1.81 4.59
CA GLU A 6 -8.10 3.26 4.77
C GLU A 6 -8.58 3.97 3.49
N ARG A 7 -9.39 5.03 3.65
CA ARG A 7 -9.79 5.93 2.55
C ARG A 7 -8.80 7.07 2.45
N VAL A 8 -8.04 7.12 1.36
CA VAL A 8 -7.04 8.17 1.13
C VAL A 8 -7.56 9.12 0.04
N THR A 9 -7.45 10.43 0.29
CA THR A 9 -7.96 11.47 -0.62
C THR A 9 -6.79 12.04 -1.41
N GLN A 10 -6.83 11.98 -2.74
CA GLN A 10 -5.98 12.81 -3.61
C GLN A 10 -6.85 13.93 -4.18
N VAL A 11 -6.26 15.08 -4.52
CA VAL A 11 -6.95 16.32 -4.91
C VAL A 11 -7.90 16.18 -6.12
N GLU A 12 -7.95 15.01 -6.77
CA GLU A 12 -8.87 14.72 -7.89
C GLU A 12 -9.47 13.29 -7.83
N GLY A 13 -9.74 12.76 -6.63
CA GLY A 13 -10.47 11.49 -6.50
C GLY A 13 -10.30 10.78 -5.14
N SER A 14 -11.24 9.89 -4.82
CA SER A 14 -11.11 8.98 -3.68
C SER A 14 -10.72 7.59 -4.16
N TYR A 15 -9.83 6.92 -3.43
CA TYR A 15 -9.47 5.53 -3.69
C TYR A 15 -9.50 4.70 -2.40
N VAL A 16 -9.83 3.41 -2.53
CA VAL A 16 -9.72 2.43 -1.46
C VAL A 16 -8.30 1.88 -1.48
N LEU A 17 -7.59 1.97 -0.36
CA LEU A 17 -6.31 1.31 -0.16
C LEU A 17 -6.53 0.02 0.64
N ASN A 18 -6.20 -1.11 0.04
CA ASN A 18 -6.12 -2.40 0.72
C ASN A 18 -4.65 -2.76 0.87
N SER A 19 -4.15 -2.89 2.10
CA SER A 19 -2.76 -3.23 2.36
C SER A 19 -2.63 -4.41 3.30
N MET A 20 -1.53 -5.15 3.14
CA MET A 20 -1.14 -6.23 4.02
C MET A 20 0.38 -6.21 4.17
N VAL A 21 0.83 -6.33 5.41
CA VAL A 21 2.24 -6.45 5.75
C VAL A 21 2.48 -7.67 6.62
N GLN A 22 3.63 -8.32 6.46
CA GLN A 22 4.03 -9.42 7.30
C GLN A 22 5.54 -9.36 7.50
N CYS A 23 6.01 -9.57 8.72
CA CYS A 23 7.43 -9.71 9.04
C CYS A 23 7.73 -11.14 9.45
N SER A 24 8.99 -11.55 9.32
CA SER A 24 9.46 -12.82 9.88
C SER A 24 9.30 -12.80 11.41
N PRO A 25 8.94 -13.94 12.03
CA PRO A 25 8.71 -14.02 13.47
C PRO A 25 9.96 -13.67 14.30
N ASP A 26 11.15 -13.84 13.72
CA ASP A 26 12.43 -13.58 14.38
C ASP A 26 12.86 -12.10 14.35
N LEU A 27 12.04 -11.19 13.82
CA LEU A 27 12.38 -9.76 13.71
C LEU A 27 11.75 -8.93 14.82
N ASP A 28 12.57 -8.10 15.46
CA ASP A 28 12.08 -7.04 16.35
C ASP A 28 11.29 -5.98 15.57
N THR A 29 10.40 -5.29 16.27
CA THR A 29 9.56 -4.20 15.73
C THR A 29 10.33 -3.13 14.92
N PRO A 30 11.48 -2.59 15.38
CA PRO A 30 12.22 -1.59 14.60
C PRO A 30 12.79 -2.18 13.30
N SER A 31 13.33 -3.40 13.36
CA SER A 31 13.86 -4.11 12.20
C SER A 31 12.77 -4.41 11.18
N CYS A 32 11.58 -4.80 11.64
CA CYS A 32 10.41 -5.02 10.80
C CYS A 32 9.98 -3.73 10.10
N SER A 33 9.90 -2.62 10.85
CA SER A 33 9.56 -1.31 10.30
C SER A 33 10.56 -0.84 9.24
N PHE A 34 11.86 -1.05 9.49
CA PHE A 34 12.91 -0.74 8.52
C PHE A 34 12.75 -1.57 7.24
N CYS A 35 12.51 -2.87 7.37
CA CYS A 35 12.30 -3.76 6.23
C CYS A 35 11.11 -3.32 5.37
N LEU A 36 9.97 -3.01 5.99
CA LEU A 36 8.77 -2.56 5.28
C LEU A 36 8.99 -1.21 4.59
N LYS A 37 9.68 -0.26 5.23
CA LYS A 37 10.07 1.02 4.61
C LYS A 37 10.98 0.81 3.41
N PHE A 38 11.96 -0.10 3.54
CA PHE A 38 12.85 -0.45 2.43
C PHE A 38 12.07 -1.08 1.26
N ALA A 39 11.15 -2.01 1.54
CA ALA A 39 10.28 -2.62 0.54
C ALA A 39 9.42 -1.55 -0.17
N PHE A 40 8.87 -0.59 0.55
CA PHE A 40 8.12 0.53 -0.02
C PHE A 40 8.99 1.43 -0.90
N LEU A 41 10.20 1.78 -0.44
CA LEU A 41 11.15 2.57 -1.22
C LEU A 41 11.49 1.91 -2.55
N ARG A 42 11.67 0.57 -2.56
CA ARG A 42 11.89 -0.20 -3.80
C ARG A 42 10.74 -0.04 -4.79
N VAL A 43 9.49 -0.10 -4.33
CA VAL A 43 8.32 0.14 -5.20
C VAL A 43 8.34 1.57 -5.74
N SER A 44 8.55 2.55 -4.86
CA SER A 44 8.52 3.96 -5.26
C SER A 44 9.60 4.32 -6.28
N THR A 45 10.79 3.73 -6.15
CA THR A 45 11.92 3.99 -7.04
C THR A 45 11.84 3.22 -8.35
N CYS A 46 11.30 2.00 -8.35
CA CYS A 46 11.19 1.19 -9.56
C CYS A 46 9.94 1.53 -10.40
N CYS A 47 8.83 1.86 -9.75
CA CYS A 47 7.51 1.88 -10.38
C CYS A 47 6.72 3.17 -10.12
N GLY A 48 7.26 4.11 -9.35
CA GLY A 48 6.56 5.34 -8.97
C GLY A 48 5.43 5.07 -7.98
N SER A 49 4.19 5.13 -8.46
CA SER A 49 2.98 4.92 -7.64
C SER A 49 2.02 3.92 -8.30
N PRO A 50 2.40 2.64 -8.42
CA PRO A 50 1.55 1.66 -9.07
C PRO A 50 0.28 1.43 -8.24
N SER A 51 -0.83 1.11 -8.90
CA SER A 51 -2.10 0.77 -8.26
C SER A 51 -2.08 -0.58 -7.55
N PHE A 52 -1.06 -1.39 -7.78
CA PHE A 52 -0.81 -2.63 -7.08
C PHE A 52 0.70 -2.81 -6.93
N ALA A 53 1.13 -3.20 -5.73
CA ALA A 53 2.50 -3.66 -5.51
C ALA A 53 2.53 -4.83 -4.54
N GLN A 54 3.48 -5.72 -4.78
CA GLN A 54 3.79 -6.83 -3.89
C GLN A 54 5.29 -7.05 -3.89
N VAL A 55 5.92 -6.85 -2.73
CA VAL A 55 7.35 -6.99 -2.53
C VAL A 55 7.60 -8.04 -1.49
N PHE A 56 8.33 -9.08 -1.89
CA PHE A 56 8.85 -10.09 -1.00
C PHE A 56 10.32 -9.81 -0.72
N THR A 57 10.65 -9.75 0.56
CA THR A 57 12.03 -9.79 1.01
C THR A 57 12.20 -11.02 1.93
N PRO A 58 13.43 -11.45 2.22
CA PRO A 58 13.65 -12.55 3.16
C PRO A 58 13.09 -12.29 4.57
N LYS A 59 12.83 -11.02 4.92
CA LYS A 59 12.45 -10.60 6.28
C LYS A 59 11.04 -10.02 6.39
N CYS A 60 10.45 -9.57 5.29
CA CYS A 60 9.11 -9.00 5.27
C CYS A 60 8.44 -9.06 3.89
N LEU A 61 7.10 -9.04 3.91
CA LEU A 61 6.20 -8.90 2.78
C LEU A 61 5.48 -7.56 2.90
N LEU A 62 5.49 -6.79 1.82
CA LEU A 62 4.65 -5.61 1.64
C LEU A 62 3.72 -5.88 0.45
N ARG A 63 2.41 -5.74 0.66
CA ARG A 63 1.41 -5.82 -0.40
C ARG A 63 0.43 -4.67 -0.25
N TYR A 64 0.15 -3.97 -1.34
CA TYR A 64 -0.93 -3.01 -1.36
C TYR A 64 -1.63 -2.97 -2.73
N LYS A 65 -2.89 -2.54 -2.71
CA LYS A 65 -3.72 -2.29 -3.89
C LYS A 65 -4.55 -1.05 -3.68
N THR A 66 -4.53 -0.13 -4.64
CA THR A 66 -5.45 1.01 -4.70
C THR A 66 -6.52 0.74 -5.75
N THR A 67 -7.77 1.01 -5.38
CA THR A 67 -8.93 0.93 -6.28
C THR A 67 -9.59 2.29 -6.28
N VAL A 68 -9.57 2.98 -7.42
CA VAL A 68 -10.25 4.28 -7.58
C VAL A 68 -11.74 4.07 -7.37
N LEU A 69 -12.37 4.85 -6.48
CA LEU A 69 -13.82 4.87 -6.41
C LEU A 69 -14.35 5.70 -7.57
N PRO A 70 -15.44 5.29 -8.22
CA PRO A 70 -16.11 6.16 -9.16
C PRO A 70 -16.50 7.45 -8.42
N SER A 71 -16.02 8.59 -8.90
CA SER A 71 -16.60 9.87 -8.53
C SER A 71 -18.06 9.82 -8.97
N SER A 72 -18.98 10.23 -8.09
CA SER A 72 -20.40 10.35 -8.43
C SER A 72 -20.53 11.05 -9.79
N PRO A 73 -21.29 10.51 -10.76
CA PRO A 73 -21.48 11.19 -12.03
C PRO A 73 -22.10 12.55 -11.73
N SER A 74 -21.39 13.62 -12.08
CA SER A 74 -21.95 14.97 -12.09
C SER A 74 -23.26 14.93 -12.90
N PRO A 75 -24.39 15.41 -12.35
CA PRO A 75 -25.64 15.42 -13.10
C PRO A 75 -25.43 16.19 -14.42
N PRO A 76 -25.85 15.63 -15.57
CA PRO A 76 -25.81 16.36 -16.83
C PRO A 76 -26.70 17.60 -16.71
N SER A 77 -26.15 18.76 -17.07
CA SER A 77 -26.90 20.01 -17.18
C SER A 77 -27.77 20.05 -18.42
#